data_AF-A0A536UK40-F1
#
_entry.id   AF-A0A536UK40-F1
#
_cell.length_a   1.000
_cell.length_b   1.000
_cell.length_c   1.000
_cell.angle_alpha   90.00
_cell.angle_beta   90.00
_cell.angle_gamma   90.00
#
_symmetry.space_group_name_H-M   'P 1'
#
loop_
_entity.id
_entity.type
_entity.pdbx_description
1 polymer ?
#
loop_
_entity_poly.entity_id
_entity_poly.type
_entity_poly.pdbx_seq_one_letter_code
_entity_poly.pdbx_strand_id
1 'polypeptide(L)'
;MTALYRLCYQALIAAALAAPMCASASVPTLSDCFEGSDFIANAALSRDNGMTRDAFINRLTGDFAAIRAFPSELRWFVRDEDDERFLEAAAEQVFDTPATPAHHRSAFLQACFERLTI
;
A
#
# COMPACT_ATOMS: atom_id res chain seq x y z
N MET A 1 -48.14 -20.37 12.53
CA MET A 1 -47.96 -19.29 11.52
C MET A 1 -47.11 -18.11 12.00
N THR A 2 -47.04 -17.78 13.30
CA THR A 2 -46.27 -16.62 13.82
C THR A 2 -44.75 -16.85 13.97
N ALA A 3 -44.28 -18.09 14.09
CA ALA A 3 -42.86 -18.42 14.25
C ALA A 3 -42.05 -18.33 12.94
N LEU A 4 -42.66 -18.68 11.80
CA LEU A 4 -42.02 -18.57 10.48
C LEU A 4 -41.77 -17.11 10.06
N TYR A 5 -42.68 -16.20 10.42
CA TYR A 5 -42.51 -14.77 10.14
C TYR A 5 -41.35 -14.15 10.92
N ARG A 6 -41.07 -14.60 12.16
CA ARG A 6 -39.94 -14.10 12.97
C ARG A 6 -38.58 -14.54 12.42
N LEU A 7 -38.48 -15.77 11.92
CA LEU A 7 -37.25 -16.31 11.33
C LEU A 7 -36.89 -15.61 10.01
N CYS A 8 -37.87 -15.32 9.15
CA CYS A 8 -37.62 -14.54 7.93
C CYS A 8 -37.21 -13.09 8.22
N TYR A 9 -37.79 -12.47 9.26
CA TYR A 9 -37.46 -11.09 9.62
C TYR A 9 -36.02 -10.95 10.16
N GLN A 10 -35.54 -11.95 10.92
CA GLN A 10 -34.16 -11.97 11.43
C GLN A 10 -33.13 -12.26 10.34
N ALA A 11 -33.46 -13.11 9.36
CA ALA A 11 -32.60 -13.37 8.21
C ALA A 11 -32.42 -12.16 7.29
N LEU A 12 -33.45 -11.31 7.16
CA LEU A 12 -33.39 -10.08 6.34
C LEU A 12 -32.54 -8.97 6.97
N ILE A 13 -32.49 -8.88 8.31
CA ILE A 13 -31.71 -7.85 9.01
C ILE A 13 -30.20 -8.17 8.98
N ALA A 14 -29.82 -9.46 9.02
CA ALA A 14 -28.42 -9.86 8.97
C ALA A 14 -27.75 -9.60 7.60
N ALA A 15 -28.52 -9.68 6.50
CA ALA A 15 -28.00 -9.44 5.15
C ALA A 15 -27.78 -7.95 4.83
N ALA A 16 -28.46 -7.03 5.53
CA ALA A 16 -28.37 -5.59 5.27
C ALA A 16 -27.12 -4.92 5.89
N LEU A 17 -26.41 -5.61 6.80
CA LEU A 17 -25.18 -5.10 7.43
C LEU A 17 -23.89 -5.53 6.72
N ALA A 18 -24.00 -6.38 5.69
CA ALA A 18 -22.88 -6.81 4.87
C ALA A 18 -22.79 -6.02 3.56
N ALA A 19 -23.06 -4.71 3.60
CA ALA A 19 -22.64 -3.85 2.50
C ALA A 19 -21.11 -3.92 2.47
N PRO A 20 -20.48 -4.46 1.41
CA PRO A 20 -19.04 -4.32 1.27
C PRO A 20 -18.81 -2.81 1.19
N MET A 21 -18.12 -2.24 2.18
CA MET A 21 -17.49 -0.95 1.99
C MET A 21 -16.54 -1.20 0.81
N CYS A 22 -16.92 -0.73 -0.38
CA CYS A 22 -15.99 -0.69 -1.50
C CYS A 22 -14.82 0.16 -1.01
N ALA A 23 -13.74 -0.50 -0.57
CA ALA A 23 -12.47 0.15 -0.40
C ALA A 23 -12.04 0.59 -1.80
N SER A 24 -12.32 1.85 -2.13
CA SER A 24 -11.70 2.45 -3.30
C SER A 24 -10.21 2.52 -2.98
N ALA A 25 -9.40 1.89 -3.84
CA ALA A 25 -7.96 2.03 -3.77
C ALA A 25 -7.59 3.52 -3.74
N SER A 26 -6.63 3.90 -2.91
CA SER A 26 -6.15 5.28 -2.92
C SER A 26 -5.59 5.63 -4.29
N VAL A 27 -6.02 6.77 -4.80
CA VAL A 27 -5.35 7.39 -5.96
C VAL A 27 -4.19 8.24 -5.42
N PRO A 28 -2.93 7.94 -5.78
CA PRO A 28 -1.80 8.76 -5.37
C PRO A 28 -1.90 10.15 -6.00
N THR A 29 -1.30 11.14 -5.36
CA THR A 29 -1.07 12.44 -6.00
C THR A 29 0.20 12.42 -6.85
N LEU A 30 0.41 13.45 -7.67
CA LEU A 30 1.68 13.64 -8.36
C LEU A 30 2.87 13.75 -7.39
N SER A 31 2.67 14.42 -6.24
CA SER A 31 3.70 14.54 -5.20
C SER A 31 4.05 13.17 -4.62
N ASP A 32 3.04 12.36 -4.31
CA ASP A 32 3.23 10.99 -3.80
C ASP A 32 4.07 10.16 -4.75
N CYS A 33 3.84 10.26 -6.06
CA CYS A 33 4.64 9.53 -7.04
C CYS A 33 6.11 9.99 -7.09
N PHE A 34 6.37 11.31 -7.00
CA PHE A 34 7.74 11.81 -6.95
C PHE A 34 8.45 11.40 -5.65
N GLU A 35 7.81 11.62 -4.50
CA GLU A 35 8.36 11.29 -3.19
C GLU A 35 8.58 9.77 -3.04
N GLY A 36 7.63 8.94 -3.48
CA GLY A 36 7.79 7.50 -3.50
C GLY A 36 8.94 7.06 -4.41
N SER A 37 9.13 7.71 -5.57
CA SER A 37 10.27 7.42 -6.44
C SER A 37 11.61 7.78 -5.80
N ASP A 38 11.67 8.89 -5.05
CA ASP A 38 12.86 9.30 -4.32
C ASP A 38 13.13 8.36 -3.14
N PHE A 39 12.08 7.89 -2.45
CA PHE A 39 12.18 6.85 -1.43
C PHE A 39 12.79 5.56 -1.98
N ILE A 40 12.35 5.09 -3.15
CA ILE A 40 12.90 3.89 -3.80
C ILE A 40 14.35 4.09 -4.26
N ALA A 41 14.72 5.28 -4.75
CA ALA A 41 16.13 5.61 -4.97
C ALA A 41 16.96 5.54 -3.67
N ASN A 42 16.42 6.03 -2.56
CA ASN A 42 17.09 5.98 -1.26
C ASN A 42 17.19 4.55 -0.71
N ALA A 43 16.23 3.67 -1.04
CA ALA A 43 16.34 2.25 -0.75
C ALA A 43 17.55 1.63 -1.48
N ALA A 44 17.75 1.99 -2.76
CA ALA A 44 18.91 1.54 -3.53
C ALA A 44 20.23 2.09 -2.95
N LEU A 45 20.27 3.35 -2.53
CA LEU A 45 21.42 3.91 -1.82
C LEU A 45 21.68 3.21 -0.49
N SER A 46 20.63 2.82 0.23
CA SER A 46 20.76 2.08 1.50
C SER A 46 21.36 0.69 1.29
N ARG A 47 20.90 -0.03 0.25
CA ARG A 47 21.48 -1.30 -0.20
C ARG A 47 22.97 -1.14 -0.53
N ASP A 48 23.31 -0.13 -1.33
CA ASP A 48 24.69 0.13 -1.76
C ASP A 48 25.61 0.49 -0.57
N ASN A 49 25.03 1.02 0.52
CA ASN A 49 25.69 1.29 1.79
C ASN A 49 25.68 0.10 2.78
N GLY A 50 25.33 -1.11 2.32
CA GLY A 50 25.45 -2.34 3.10
C GLY A 50 24.21 -2.75 3.90
N MET A 51 23.07 -2.07 3.72
CA MET A 51 21.80 -2.57 4.27
C MET A 51 21.43 -3.90 3.59
N THR A 52 21.04 -4.91 4.37
CA THR A 52 20.54 -6.17 3.81
C THR A 52 19.08 -6.06 3.41
N ARG A 53 18.63 -6.91 2.47
CA ARG A 53 17.23 -7.02 2.06
C ARG A 53 16.31 -7.20 3.26
N ASP A 54 16.58 -8.23 4.07
CA ASP A 54 15.73 -8.56 5.23
C ASP A 54 15.68 -7.41 6.24
N ALA A 55 16.81 -6.73 6.51
CA ALA A 55 16.82 -5.60 7.43
C ALA A 55 15.97 -4.43 6.91
N PHE A 56 16.05 -4.13 5.60
CA PHE A 56 15.27 -3.06 4.99
C PHE A 56 13.77 -3.39 4.96
N ILE A 57 13.40 -4.59 4.48
CA ILE A 57 11.99 -4.99 4.34
C ILE A 57 11.31 -5.17 5.70
N ASN A 58 12.00 -5.73 6.70
CA ASN A 58 11.45 -5.81 8.06
C ASN A 58 11.22 -4.42 8.67
N ARG A 59 12.12 -3.46 8.39
CA ARG A 59 11.92 -2.08 8.83
C ARG A 59 10.73 -1.44 8.12
N LEU A 60 10.65 -1.57 6.80
CA LEU A 60 9.56 -1.01 5.99
C LEU A 60 8.18 -1.51 6.44
N THR A 61 8.03 -2.82 6.56
CA THR A 61 6.76 -3.44 6.99
C THR A 61 6.43 -3.12 8.46
N GLY A 62 7.45 -2.95 9.32
CA GLY A 62 7.29 -2.41 10.66
C GLY A 62 6.78 -0.97 10.67
N ASP A 63 7.30 -0.12 9.78
CA ASP A 63 6.87 1.27 9.64
C ASP A 63 5.41 1.34 9.15
N PHE A 64 5.00 0.48 8.20
CA PHE A 64 3.59 0.34 7.79
C PHE A 64 2.69 0.00 8.98
N ALA A 65 3.04 -1.03 9.74
CA ALA A 65 2.26 -1.43 10.91
C ALA A 65 2.15 -0.31 11.95
N ALA A 66 3.22 0.46 12.15
CA ALA A 66 3.24 1.59 13.09
C ALA A 66 2.30 2.72 12.63
N ILE A 67 2.29 3.06 11.34
CA ILE A 67 1.49 4.19 10.84
C ILE A 67 0.02 3.87 10.59
N ARG A 68 -0.37 2.58 10.59
CA ARG A 68 -1.78 2.16 10.54
C ARG A 68 -2.62 2.71 11.70
N ALA A 69 -2.00 3.10 12.81
CA ALA A 69 -2.70 3.74 13.92
C ALA A 69 -3.23 5.16 13.59
N PHE A 70 -2.69 5.81 12.55
CA PHE A 70 -3.15 7.13 12.10
C PHE A 70 -4.27 7.01 11.06
N PRO A 71 -5.17 8.01 10.95
CA PRO A 71 -6.11 8.12 9.83
C PRO A 71 -5.40 8.05 8.47
N SER A 72 -6.02 7.43 7.46
CA SER A 72 -5.39 7.17 6.15
C SER A 72 -5.03 8.47 5.41
N GLU A 73 -5.77 9.55 5.65
CA GLU A 73 -5.48 10.87 5.11
C GLU A 73 -4.22 11.53 5.69
N LEU A 74 -3.71 11.03 6.82
CA LEU A 74 -2.48 11.50 7.45
C LEU A 74 -1.29 10.59 7.19
N ARG A 75 -1.50 9.42 6.57
CA ARG A 75 -0.42 8.50 6.21
C ARG A 75 0.24 8.97 4.91
N TRP A 76 1.56 9.02 4.91
CA TRP A 76 2.33 9.29 3.70
C TRP A 76 2.32 8.07 2.79
N PHE A 77 1.97 8.26 1.52
CA PHE A 77 1.92 7.28 0.42
C PHE A 77 1.05 6.03 0.67
N VAL A 78 1.26 5.29 1.75
CA VAL A 78 0.59 4.04 2.12
C VAL A 78 -0.71 4.26 2.87
N ARG A 79 -1.78 4.59 2.14
CA ARG A 79 -3.07 4.94 2.75
C ARG A 79 -3.95 3.69 2.94
N ASP A 80 -3.75 2.66 2.12
CA ASP A 80 -4.38 1.36 2.20
C ASP A 80 -3.40 0.20 1.95
N GLU A 81 -3.92 -1.03 2.00
CA GLU A 81 -3.13 -2.25 1.79
C GLU A 81 -2.59 -2.38 0.35
N ASP A 82 -3.24 -1.74 -0.64
CA ASP A 82 -2.80 -1.80 -2.04
C ASP A 82 -1.56 -0.92 -2.22
N ASP A 83 -1.52 0.24 -1.58
CA ASP A 83 -0.34 1.10 -1.54
C ASP A 83 0.83 0.45 -0.81
N GLU A 84 0.57 -0.21 0.32
CA GLU A 84 1.61 -0.95 1.07
C GLU A 84 2.26 -2.01 0.18
N ARG A 85 1.44 -2.86 -0.47
CA ARG A 85 1.94 -3.89 -1.39
C ARG A 85 2.71 -3.30 -2.57
N PHE A 86 2.24 -2.19 -3.12
CA PHE A 86 2.90 -1.51 -4.23
C PHE A 86 4.29 -0.99 -3.84
N LEU A 87 4.40 -0.32 -2.69
CA LEU A 87 5.67 0.21 -2.21
C LEU A 87 6.63 -0.88 -1.74
N GLU A 88 6.13 -1.91 -1.07
CA GLU A 88 6.91 -3.08 -0.64
C GLU A 88 7.50 -3.81 -1.85
N ALA A 89 6.69 -4.15 -2.85
CA ALA A 89 7.18 -4.85 -4.05
C ALA A 89 8.28 -4.07 -4.77
N ALA A 90 8.15 -2.74 -4.85
CA ALA A 90 9.20 -1.90 -5.41
C ALA A 90 10.48 -1.90 -4.56
N ALA A 91 10.34 -1.88 -3.23
CA ALA A 91 11.47 -1.99 -2.33
C ALA A 91 12.15 -3.37 -2.40
N GLU A 92 11.40 -4.46 -2.53
CA GLU A 92 11.94 -5.81 -2.75
C GLU A 92 12.76 -5.87 -4.04
N GLN A 93 12.20 -5.32 -5.13
CA GLN A 93 12.85 -5.28 -6.44
C GLN A 93 14.21 -4.55 -6.42
N VAL A 94 14.39 -3.56 -5.54
CA VAL A 94 15.68 -2.91 -5.32
C VAL A 94 16.76 -3.91 -4.92
N PHE A 95 16.44 -4.88 -4.07
CA PHE A 95 17.40 -5.88 -3.60
C PHE A 95 17.47 -7.10 -4.53
N ASP A 96 16.34 -7.52 -5.08
CA ASP A 96 16.24 -8.74 -5.89
C ASP A 96 16.81 -8.56 -7.30
N THR A 97 16.78 -7.34 -7.83
CA THR A 97 17.46 -7.00 -9.09
C THR A 97 18.23 -5.69 -8.93
N PRO A 98 19.47 -5.75 -8.40
CA PRO A 98 20.27 -4.57 -8.16
C PRO A 98 20.51 -3.77 -9.45
N ALA A 99 20.21 -2.48 -9.39
CA ALA A 99 20.41 -1.50 -10.45
C ALA A 99 20.70 -0.14 -9.80
N THR A 100 21.02 0.86 -10.61
CA THR A 100 21.31 2.21 -10.10
C THR A 100 20.10 2.82 -9.40
N PRO A 101 20.28 3.71 -8.40
CA PRO A 101 19.18 4.43 -7.78
C PRO A 101 18.28 5.16 -8.79
N ALA A 102 18.87 5.76 -9.83
CA ALA A 102 18.14 6.44 -10.89
C ALA A 102 17.23 5.50 -11.71
N HIS A 103 17.67 4.27 -11.95
CA HIS A 103 16.86 3.26 -12.63
C HIS A 103 15.63 2.89 -11.80
N HIS A 104 15.83 2.57 -10.52
CA HIS A 104 14.74 2.22 -9.60
C HIS A 104 13.76 3.37 -9.39
N ARG A 105 14.26 4.61 -9.27
CA ARG A 105 13.44 5.83 -9.25
C ARG A 105 12.56 5.95 -10.49
N SER A 106 13.15 5.84 -11.69
CA SER A 106 12.40 5.99 -12.94
C SER A 106 11.34 4.90 -13.10
N ALA A 107 11.68 3.66 -12.77
CA ALA A 107 10.75 2.53 -12.89
C ALA A 107 9.54 2.70 -11.95
N PHE A 108 9.79 3.08 -10.68
CA PHE A 108 8.72 3.35 -9.73
C PHE A 108 7.85 4.53 -10.16
N LEU A 109 8.47 5.63 -10.60
CA LEU A 109 7.73 6.83 -11.02
C LEU A 109 6.79 6.52 -12.19
N GLN A 110 7.26 5.76 -13.18
CA GLN A 110 6.43 5.31 -14.30
C GLN A 110 5.26 4.46 -13.82
N ALA A 111 5.52 3.44 -13.01
CA ALA A 111 4.46 2.57 -12.47
C ALA A 111 3.45 3.33 -11.60
N CYS A 112 3.91 4.34 -10.84
CA CYS A 112 3.03 5.17 -10.02
C CYS A 112 2.15 6.09 -10.87
N PHE A 113 2.66 6.64 -11.97
CA PHE A 113 1.86 7.44 -12.89
C PHE A 113 0.72 6.65 -13.53
N GLU A 114 0.91 5.36 -13.79
CA GLU A 114 -0.15 4.47 -14.27
C GLU A 114 -1.30 4.32 -13.26
N ARG A 115 -1.05 4.60 -11.96
CA ARG A 115 -2.05 4.57 -10.88
C ARG A 115 -2.79 5.90 -10.68
N LEU A 116 -2.42 6.99 -11.37
CA LEU A 116 -3.09 8.29 -11.23
C LEU A 116 -4.49 8.33 -11.86
N THR A 117 -4.82 7.36 -12.72
CA THR A 117 -6.05 7.32 -13.51
C THR A 117 -6.96 6.14 -13.18
N ILE A 118 -6.60 5.36 -12.17
CA ILE A 118 -7.35 4.16 -11.73
C ILE A 118 -8.38 4.57 -10.68
#